data_AF-A0A8C9PUS5-F1
#
_entry.id   AF-A0A8C9PUS5-F1
#
_cell.length_a   1.000
_cell.length_b   1.000
_cell.length_c   1.000
_cell.angle_alpha   90.00
_cell.angle_beta   90.00
_cell.angle_gamma   90.00
#
_symmetry.space_group_name_H-M   'P 1'
#
loop_
_entity.id
_entity.type
_entity.pdbx_description
1 polymer ?
#
loop_
_entity_poly.entity_id
_entity_poly.type
_entity_poly.pdbx_seq_one_letter_code
_entity_poly.pdbx_strand_id
1 'polypeptide(L)'
;MKQMEERYKKYLEKAKSVIRTLDPKQNQGAAPEIQALKNQLQERDRLFHSLEKEYEKTKSQREMEEKCIVSAWYNMGMTLHKKAAEDRLASTGSGQSFLARQRQATSTRRSYPGHVQPATAR
;
A
#
# COMPACT_ATOMS: atom_id res chain seq x y z
N MET A 1 -55.43 69.25 16.87
CA MET A 1 -55.84 68.06 16.09
C MET A 1 -54.82 67.72 15.00
N LYS A 2 -54.58 68.60 14.01
CA LYS A 2 -53.62 68.36 12.90
C LYS A 2 -52.22 67.86 13.31
N GLN A 3 -51.58 68.45 14.32
CA GLN A 3 -50.24 68.01 14.78
C GLN A 3 -50.21 66.57 15.32
N MET A 4 -51.29 66.12 15.96
CA MET A 4 -51.39 64.76 16.50
C MET A 4 -51.60 63.74 15.38
N GLU A 5 -52.42 64.08 14.38
CA GLU A 5 -52.60 63.28 13.17
C GLU A 5 -51.28 63.12 12.41
N GLU A 6 -50.48 64.19 12.34
CA GLU A 6 -49.19 64.21 11.66
C GLU A 6 -48.14 63.34 12.37
N ARG A 7 -48.09 63.38 13.71
CA ARG A 7 -47.29 62.44 14.51
C ARG A 7 -47.74 60.99 14.32
N TYR A 8 -49.05 60.73 14.34
CA TYR A 8 -49.59 59.38 14.16
C TYR A 8 -49.23 58.82 12.78
N LYS A 9 -49.36 59.63 11.73
CA LYS A 9 -48.96 59.27 10.36
C LYS A 9 -47.47 58.93 10.29
N LYS A 10 -46.61 59.71 10.95
CA LYS A 10 -45.16 59.45 11.01
C LYS A 10 -44.83 58.11 11.69
N TYR A 11 -45.50 57.79 12.80
CA TYR A 11 -45.30 56.51 13.49
C TYR A 11 -45.82 55.33 12.66
N LEU A 12 -46.95 55.49 11.99
CA LEU A 12 -47.52 54.47 11.11
C LEU A 12 -46.56 54.16 9.94
N GLU A 13 -46.02 55.19 9.29
CA GLU A 13 -45.05 55.01 8.21
C GLU A 13 -43.73 54.40 8.71
N LYS A 14 -43.28 54.77 9.91
CA LYS A 14 -42.11 54.16 10.54
C LYS A 14 -42.34 52.68 10.84
N ALA A 15 -43.49 52.31 11.38
CA ALA A 15 -43.86 50.92 11.65
C ALA A 15 -43.94 50.11 10.34
N LYS A 16 -44.56 50.66 9.28
CA LYS A 16 -44.59 50.03 7.95
C LYS A 16 -43.18 49.82 7.39
N SER A 17 -42.28 50.79 7.55
CA SER A 17 -40.90 50.67 7.10
C SER A 17 -40.15 49.57 7.85
N VAL A 18 -40.31 49.48 9.17
CA VAL A 18 -39.67 48.44 9.99
C VAL A 18 -40.18 47.05 9.60
N ILE A 19 -41.50 46.89 9.44
CA ILE A 19 -42.10 45.62 8.98
C ILE A 19 -41.55 45.24 7.60
N ARG A 20 -41.44 46.21 6.69
CA ARG A 20 -40.89 46.01 5.34
C ARG A 20 -39.43 45.55 5.36
N THR A 21 -38.59 46.15 6.19
CA THR A 21 -37.17 45.78 6.29
C THR A 21 -36.93 44.48 7.04
N LEU A 22 -37.87 44.05 7.88
CA LEU A 22 -37.81 42.77 8.60
C LEU A 22 -38.45 41.62 7.82
N ASP A 23 -39.18 41.89 6.73
CA ASP A 23 -39.75 40.83 5.88
C ASP A 23 -38.60 40.03 5.24
N PRO A 24 -38.47 38.73 5.55
CA PRO A 24 -37.43 37.87 4.99
C PRO A 24 -37.46 37.83 3.46
N LYS A 25 -38.62 38.10 2.84
CA LYS A 25 -38.78 38.17 1.37
C LYS A 25 -38.16 39.42 0.76
N GLN A 26 -38.02 40.50 1.52
CA GLN A 26 -37.40 41.75 1.08
C GLN A 26 -35.93 41.88 1.47
N ASN A 27 -35.43 41.01 2.34
CA ASN A 27 -34.01 40.90 2.68
C ASN A 27 -33.21 40.19 1.57
N GLN A 28 -33.20 40.78 0.37
CA GLN A 28 -32.55 40.23 -0.83
C GLN A 28 -31.01 40.20 -0.75
N GLY A 29 -30.41 40.88 0.25
CA GLY A 29 -28.96 40.97 0.41
C GLY A 29 -28.28 39.65 0.79
N ALA A 30 -28.97 38.75 1.50
CA ALA A 30 -28.41 37.48 1.97
C ALA A 30 -28.53 36.32 0.96
N ALA A 31 -29.41 36.44 -0.04
CA ALA A 31 -29.61 35.40 -1.05
C ALA A 31 -28.34 35.01 -1.85
N PRO A 32 -27.51 35.95 -2.35
CA PRO A 32 -26.28 35.59 -3.06
C PRO A 32 -25.24 34.93 -2.15
N GLU A 33 -25.14 35.37 -0.89
CA GLU A 33 -24.22 34.78 0.09
C GLU A 33 -24.65 33.35 0.45
N ILE A 34 -25.94 33.11 0.69
CA ILE A 34 -26.49 31.78 0.93
C ILE A 34 -26.22 30.86 -0.27
N GLN A 35 -26.38 31.36 -1.50
CA GLN A 35 -26.10 30.58 -2.69
C GLN A 35 -24.61 30.25 -2.83
N ALA A 36 -23.72 31.20 -2.52
CA ALA A 36 -22.28 30.96 -2.50
C ALA A 36 -21.89 29.89 -1.47
N LEU A 37 -22.46 29.94 -0.26
CA LEU A 37 -22.23 28.94 0.79
C LEU A 37 -22.73 27.55 0.38
N LYS A 38 -23.89 27.46 -0.27
CA LYS A 38 -24.40 26.19 -0.83
C LYS A 38 -23.46 25.61 -1.89
N ASN A 39 -22.93 26.46 -2.78
CA ASN A 39 -21.97 26.03 -3.79
C ASN A 39 -20.66 25.54 -3.15
N GLN A 40 -20.17 26.25 -2.12
CA GLN A 40 -18.99 25.83 -1.37
C GLN A 40 -19.18 24.47 -0.69
N LEU A 41 -20.33 24.26 -0.03
CA LEU A 41 -20.68 22.97 0.57
C LEU A 41 -20.64 21.85 -0.47
N GLN A 42 -21.32 22.06 -1.61
CA GLN A 42 -21.36 21.07 -2.68
C GLN A 42 -19.97 20.75 -3.26
N GLU A 43 -19.09 21.76 -3.39
CA GLU A 43 -17.71 21.55 -3.84
C GLU A 43 -16.89 20.79 -2.80
N ARG A 44 -17.04 21.11 -1.50
CA ARG A 44 -16.37 20.36 -0.43
C ARG A 44 -16.85 18.91 -0.37
N ASP A 45 -18.14 18.66 -0.53
CA ASP A 45 -18.67 17.30 -0.60
C ASP A 45 -18.04 16.53 -1.77
N ARG A 46 -17.97 17.12 -2.97
CA ARG A 46 -17.29 16.50 -4.12
C ARG A 46 -15.82 16.22 -3.84
N LEU A 47 -15.13 17.14 -3.16
CA LEU A 47 -13.73 16.96 -2.78
C LEU A 47 -13.56 15.80 -1.79
N PHE A 48 -14.43 15.70 -0.78
CA PHE A 48 -14.40 14.58 0.17
C PHE A 48 -14.58 13.24 -0.55
N HIS A 49 -15.58 13.11 -1.42
CA HIS A 49 -15.79 11.88 -2.19
C HIS A 49 -14.57 11.53 -3.07
N SER A 50 -13.93 12.53 -3.69
CA SER A 50 -12.72 12.32 -4.48
C SER A 50 -11.54 11.85 -3.62
N LEU A 51 -11.35 12.46 -2.45
CA LEU A 51 -10.27 12.12 -1.53
C LEU A 51 -10.46 10.73 -0.93
N GLU A 52 -11.68 10.35 -0.58
CA GLU A 52 -12.01 9.00 -0.11
C GLU A 52 -11.68 7.94 -1.16
N LYS A 53 -12.03 8.22 -2.43
CA LYS A 53 -11.70 7.33 -3.55
C LYS A 53 -10.19 7.19 -3.77
N GLU A 54 -9.45 8.30 -3.78
CA GLU A 54 -7.99 8.27 -3.96
C GLU A 54 -7.28 7.64 -2.75
N TYR A 55 -7.81 7.82 -1.54
CA TYR A 55 -7.32 7.14 -0.35
C TYR A 55 -7.48 5.63 -0.47
N GLU A 56 -8.66 5.14 -0.85
CA GLU A 56 -8.90 3.69 -0.99
C GLU A 56 -8.02 3.09 -2.09
N LYS A 57 -7.83 3.81 -3.20
CA LYS A 57 -6.89 3.42 -4.26
C LYS A 57 -5.45 3.33 -3.75
N THR A 58 -5.00 4.34 -3.01
CA THR A 58 -3.64 4.38 -2.45
C THR A 58 -3.42 3.25 -1.45
N LYS A 59 -4.41 2.98 -0.61
CA LYS A 59 -4.40 1.88 0.35
C LYS A 59 -4.29 0.53 -0.36
N SER A 60 -5.13 0.29 -1.37
CA SER A 60 -5.10 -0.95 -2.16
C SER A 60 -3.76 -1.14 -2.89
N GLN A 61 -3.22 -0.06 -3.46
CA GLN A 61 -1.91 -0.09 -4.10
C GLN A 61 -0.80 -0.47 -3.11
N ARG A 62 -0.79 0.14 -1.91
CA ARG A 62 0.18 -0.19 -0.87
C ARG A 62 0.11 -1.66 -0.45
N GLU A 63 -1.09 -2.21 -0.25
CA GLU A 63 -1.26 -3.62 0.09
C GLU A 63 -0.74 -4.56 -1.02
N MET A 64 -0.90 -4.17 -2.29
CA MET A 64 -0.34 -4.91 -3.42
C MET A 64 1.19 -4.82 -3.46
N GLU A 65 1.75 -3.63 -3.25
CA GLU A 65 3.20 -3.41 -3.18
C GLU A 65 3.84 -4.23 -2.06
N GLU A 66 3.23 -4.26 -0.87
CA GLU A 66 3.69 -5.09 0.25
C GLU A 66 3.71 -6.58 -0.12
N LYS A 67 2.67 -7.10 -0.78
CA LYS A 67 2.64 -8.49 -1.28
C LYS A 67 3.73 -8.77 -2.31
N CYS A 68 3.96 -7.84 -3.23
CA CYS A 68 5.00 -7.95 -4.25
C CYS A 68 6.40 -7.96 -3.62
N ILE A 69 6.67 -7.08 -2.66
CA ILE A 69 7.95 -7.01 -1.95
C ILE A 69 8.21 -8.31 -1.18
N VAL A 70 7.24 -8.79 -0.41
CA VAL A 70 7.36 -10.06 0.34
C VAL A 70 7.63 -11.22 -0.60
N SER A 71 6.91 -11.29 -1.72
CA SER A 71 7.07 -12.35 -2.72
C SER A 71 8.44 -12.29 -3.40
N ALA A 72 8.90 -11.10 -3.79
CA ALA A 72 10.22 -10.90 -4.39
C ALA A 72 11.35 -11.29 -3.41
N TRP A 73 11.23 -10.91 -2.14
CA TRP A 73 12.20 -11.24 -1.11
C TRP A 73 12.28 -12.75 -0.86
N TYR A 74 11.13 -13.42 -0.73
CA TYR A 74 11.07 -14.87 -0.57
C TYR A 74 11.69 -15.60 -1.77
N ASN A 75 11.30 -15.22 -2.99
CA ASN A 75 11.83 -15.83 -4.22
C ASN A 75 13.34 -15.63 -4.35
N MET A 76 13.83 -14.43 -4.00
CA MET A 76 15.27 -14.16 -3.99
C MET A 76 15.99 -15.02 -2.95
N GLY A 77 15.45 -15.12 -1.73
CA GLY A 77 16.00 -15.97 -0.67
C GLY A 77 16.08 -17.44 -1.10
N MET A 78 15.00 -17.97 -1.68
CA MET A 78 14.96 -19.33 -2.23
C MET A 78 15.99 -19.55 -3.34
N THR A 79 16.14 -18.58 -4.24
CA THR A 79 17.12 -18.63 -5.33
C THR A 79 18.55 -18.68 -4.78
N LEU A 80 18.87 -17.84 -3.79
CA LEU A 80 20.17 -17.82 -3.14
C LEU A 80 20.45 -19.12 -2.37
N HIS A 81 19.46 -19.66 -1.65
CA HIS A 81 19.59 -20.94 -0.96
C HIS A 81 19.84 -22.09 -1.93
N LYS A 82 19.09 -22.15 -3.03
CA LYS A 82 19.28 -23.15 -4.09
C LYS A 82 20.69 -23.05 -4.66
N LYS A 83 21.13 -21.85 -5.04
CA LYS A 83 22.49 -21.61 -5.54
C LYS A 83 23.56 -22.06 -4.55
N ALA A 84 23.44 -21.71 -3.28
CA ALA A 84 24.39 -22.11 -2.24
C ALA A 84 24.42 -23.62 -1.99
N ALA A 85 23.31 -24.33 -2.19
CA ALA A 85 23.25 -25.79 -2.12
C ALA A 85 23.92 -26.44 -3.35
N GLU A 86 23.65 -25.90 -4.55
CA GLU A 86 24.29 -26.32 -5.80
C GLU A 86 25.80 -26.11 -5.75
N ASP A 87 26.29 -24.97 -5.25
CA ASP A 87 27.72 -24.69 -5.10
C ASP A 87 28.41 -25.68 -4.15
N ARG A 88 27.76 -26.10 -3.05
CA ARG A 88 28.28 -27.15 -2.15
C ARG A 88 28.34 -28.51 -2.82
N LEU A 89 27.31 -28.86 -3.59
CA LEU A 89 27.28 -30.10 -4.37
C LEU A 89 28.37 -30.10 -5.43
N ALA A 90 28.55 -29.00 -6.15
CA ALA A 90 29.60 -28.82 -7.16
C ALA A 90 31.01 -28.86 -6.53
N SER A 91 31.20 -28.20 -5.38
CA SER A 91 32.45 -28.23 -4.60
C SER A 91 32.76 -29.62 -4.02
N THR A 92 31.77 -30.52 -3.93
CA THR A 92 32.01 -31.92 -3.55
C THR A 92 32.59 -32.75 -4.70
N GLY A 93 32.83 -32.13 -5.86
CA GLY A 93 34.08 -32.22 -6.66
C GLY A 93 34.57 -33.57 -7.19
N SER A 94 33.91 -34.69 -6.91
CA SER A 94 34.39 -36.01 -7.36
C SER A 94 33.29 -37.05 -7.58
N GLY A 95 32.02 -36.75 -7.28
CA GLY A 95 30.95 -37.75 -7.32
C GLY A 95 31.17 -38.95 -6.39
N GLN A 96 32.24 -38.94 -5.59
CA GLN A 96 32.58 -40.01 -4.66
C GLN A 96 32.02 -39.64 -3.29
N SER A 97 31.18 -40.50 -2.72
CA SER A 97 30.72 -40.35 -1.34
C SER A 97 31.92 -40.35 -0.38
N PHE A 98 31.73 -39.80 0.83
CA PHE A 98 32.74 -39.88 1.89
C PHE A 98 33.28 -41.31 2.07
N LEU A 99 32.37 -42.29 2.03
CA LEU A 99 32.70 -43.71 2.10
C LEU A 99 33.55 -44.19 0.91
N ALA A 100 33.28 -43.70 -0.31
CA ALA A 100 34.10 -44.02 -1.47
C ALA A 100 35.51 -43.42 -1.39
N ARG A 101 35.65 -42.19 -0.86
CA ARG A 101 36.97 -41.60 -0.55
C ARG A 101 37.71 -42.40 0.52
N GLN A 102 37.01 -42.83 1.58
CA GLN A 102 37.60 -43.66 2.63
C GLN A 102 38.10 -45.00 2.07
N ARG A 103 37.34 -45.63 1.16
CA ARG A 103 37.73 -46.87 0.47
C ARG A 103 38.98 -46.69 -0.39
N GLN A 104 39.10 -45.61 -1.16
CA GLN A 104 40.30 -45.36 -1.96
C GLN A 104 41.54 -45.17 -1.07
N ALA A 105 41.45 -44.35 -0.01
CA ALA A 105 42.55 -44.12 0.92
C ALA A 105 43.02 -45.40 1.63
N THR A 106 42.10 -46.32 1.95
CA THR A 106 42.44 -47.62 2.54
C THR A 106 42.92 -48.63 1.51
N SER A 107 42.37 -48.63 0.28
CA SER A 107 42.78 -49.54 -0.80
C SER A 107 44.18 -49.24 -1.33
N THR A 108 44.56 -47.96 -1.44
CA THR A 108 45.93 -47.54 -1.82
C THR A 108 46.99 -48.07 -0.85
N ARG A 109 46.65 -48.25 0.44
CA ARG A 109 47.57 -48.81 1.45
C ARG A 109 47.70 -50.34 1.39
N ARG A 110 46.86 -51.05 0.64
CA ARG A 110 46.87 -52.52 0.56
C ARG A 110 47.50 -53.05 -0.73
N SER A 111 48.01 -52.20 -1.62
CA SER A 111 48.76 -52.66 -2.79
C SER A 111 50.16 -53.13 -2.36
N TYR A 112 50.23 -54.37 -1.88
CA TYR A 112 51.48 -55.09 -1.69
C TYR A 112 51.94 -55.62 -3.05
N PRO A 113 53.20 -55.37 -3.47
CA PRO A 113 53.77 -55.98 -4.66
C PRO A 113 54.16 -57.42 -4.30
N GLY A 114 53.26 -58.36 -4.59
CA GLY A 114 53.47 -59.78 -4.33
C GLY A 114 52.83 -60.61 -5.43
N HIS A 115 53.34 -60.46 -6.65
CA HIS A 115 53.04 -61.39 -7.74
C HIS A 115 53.62 -62.76 -7.38
N VAL A 116 52.77 -63.72 -7.04
CA VAL A 116 53.12 -65.14 -7.03
C VAL A 116 52.40 -65.83 -8.18
N GLN A 117 53.20 -66.36 -9.11
CA GLN A 117 52.75 -67.14 -10.26
C GLN A 117 52.04 -68.42 -9.80
N PRO A 118 51.02 -68.91 -10.52
CA PRO A 118 50.43 -70.21 -10.23
C PRO A 118 51.35 -71.32 -10.74
N ALA A 119 51.96 -72.08 -9.82
CA ALA A 119 52.61 -73.34 -10.16
C ALA A 119 51.54 -74.41 -10.42
N THR A 120 51.53 -74.94 -11.64
CA THR A 120 50.81 -76.15 -12.03
C THR A 120 51.44 -77.37 -11.37
N ALA A 121 50.63 -78.25 -10.79
CA ALA A 121 51.08 -79.56 -10.34
C ALA A 121 50.16 -80.65 -10.92
N ARG A 122 50.82 -81.69 -11.46
CA ARG A 122 50.27 -82.94 -11.99
C ARG A 122 49.79 -83.85 -10.87
#